data_AF-A0A7G8C754-F1
#
_entry.id   AF-A0A7G8C754-F1
#
_cell.length_a   1.000
_cell.length_b   1.000
_cell.length_c   1.000
_cell.angle_alpha   90.00
_cell.angle_beta   90.00
_cell.angle_gamma   90.00
#
_symmetry.space_group_name_H-M   'P 1'
#
loop_
_entity.id
_entity.type
_entity.pdbx_description
1 polymer ?
#
loop_
_entity_poly.entity_id
_entity_poly.type
_entity_poly.pdbx_seq_one_letter_code
_entity_poly.pdbx_strand_id
1 'polypeptide(L)' 'MPRNGLKEAYDRCGEICEEYAKTFYLGTMLMTEERRRAIWAIYVWCRRTDELVDGPNANYITPTALDRWEKR' A
#
# COMPACT_ATOMS: atom_id res chain seq x y z
N MET A 1 -15.69 -17.22 -13.75
CA MET A 1 -15.37 -17.08 -12.32
C MET A 1 -15.51 -15.62 -11.95
N PRO A 2 -16.45 -15.21 -11.08
CA PRO A 2 -16.57 -13.81 -10.70
C PRO A 2 -15.30 -13.35 -9.95
N ARG A 3 -14.89 -12.12 -10.22
CA ARG A 3 -13.62 -11.50 -9.83
C ARG A 3 -13.52 -11.28 -8.30
N ASN A 4 -13.15 -12.30 -7.53
CA ASN A 4 -12.88 -12.14 -6.09
C ASN A 4 -11.56 -11.40 -5.78
N GLY A 5 -10.73 -11.13 -6.80
CA GLY A 5 -9.41 -10.52 -6.64
C GLY A 5 -9.42 -9.11 -6.04
N LEU A 6 -10.52 -8.34 -6.15
CA LEU A 6 -10.59 -7.02 -5.53
C LEU A 6 -10.69 -7.10 -4.01
N LYS A 7 -11.50 -8.04 -3.50
CA LYS A 7 -11.62 -8.26 -2.05
C LYS A 7 -10.29 -8.76 -1.48
N GLU A 8 -9.68 -9.74 -2.15
CA GLU A 8 -8.36 -10.27 -1.77
C GLU A 8 -7.27 -9.19 -1.79
N ALA A 9 -7.30 -8.27 -2.77
CA ALA A 9 -6.38 -7.15 -2.83
C ALA A 9 -6.55 -6.20 -1.63
N TYR A 10 -7.79 -5.87 -1.24
CA TYR A 10 -8.04 -5.03 -0.07
C TYR A 10 -7.66 -5.72 1.23
N ASP A 11 -7.92 -7.02 1.36
CA ASP A 11 -7.55 -7.79 2.54
C ASP A 11 -6.02 -7.82 2.69
N ARG A 12 -5.29 -8.01 1.58
CA ARG A 12 -3.81 -7.92 1.55
C ARG A 12 -3.31 -6.51 1.91
N CYS A 13 -4.03 -5.46 1.51
CA CYS A 13 -3.66 -4.09 1.92
C CYS A 13 -3.79 -3.90 3.44
N GLY A 14 -4.80 -4.53 4.06
CA GLY A 14 -4.98 -4.55 5.51
C GLY A 14 -3.81 -5.21 6.23
N GLU A 15 -3.40 -6.39 5.79
CA GLU A 15 -2.25 -7.13 6.37
C GLU A 15 -0.96 -6.30 6.32
N ILE A 16 -0.66 -5.67 5.18
CA ILE A 16 0.51 -4.80 5.02
C ILE A 16 0.40 -3.58 5.94
N CYS A 17 -0.78 -2.96 6.03
CA CYS A 17 -0.98 -1.80 6.91
C CYS A 17 -0.80 -2.17 8.40
N GLU A 18 -1.26 -3.35 8.82
CA GLU A 18 -1.07 -3.88 10.17
C GLU A 18 0.41 -4.14 10.48
N GLU A 19 1.14 -4.73 9.53
CA GLU A 19 2.56 -5.06 9.68
C GLU A 19 3.45 -3.81 9.81
N TYR A 20 3.26 -2.83 8.91
CA TYR A 20 4.17 -1.68 8.78
C TYR A 20 3.70 -0.39 9.47
N ALA A 21 2.42 -0.26 9.83
CA ALA A 21 1.88 0.95 10.46
C ALA A 21 0.90 0.66 11.61
N LYS A 22 1.35 -0.12 12.61
CA LYS A 22 0.56 -0.58 13.77
C LYS A 22 -0.36 0.49 14.40
N THR A 23 0.17 1.67 14.72
CA THR A 23 -0.63 2.74 15.35
C THR A 23 -1.68 3.32 14.40
N PHE A 24 -1.32 3.48 13.13
CA PHE A 24 -2.24 3.96 12.09
C PHE A 24 -3.33 2.92 11.82
N TYR A 25 -2.96 1.65 11.67
CA TYR A 25 -3.89 0.53 11.51
C TYR A 25 -4.89 0.48 12.66
N LEU A 26 -4.44 0.57 13.91
CA LEU A 26 -5.33 0.64 15.07
C LEU A 26 -6.28 1.85 14.99
N GLY A 27 -5.80 3.02 14.55
CA GLY A 27 -6.64 4.19 14.32
C GLY A 27 -7.72 3.97 13.26
N THR A 28 -7.39 3.27 12.17
CA THR A 28 -8.36 2.95 11.10
C THR A 28 -9.45 1.97 11.53
N MET A 29 -9.24 1.19 12.60
CA MET A 29 -10.26 0.29 13.14
C MET A 29 -11.47 1.04 13.74
N LEU A 30 -11.35 2.34 13.99
CA LEU A 30 -12.46 3.22 14.40
C LEU A 30 -13.32 3.71 13.22
N MET A 31 -12.91 3.43 11.98
CA MET A 31 -13.62 3.85 10.76
C MET A 31 -14.61 2.78 10.28
N THR A 32 -15.50 3.15 9.34
CA THR A 32 -16.33 2.18 8.62
C THR A 32 -15.47 1.24 7.77
N GLU A 33 -15.95 0.03 7.51
CA GLU A 33 -15.21 -0.98 6.73
C GLU A 33 -14.80 -0.47 5.34
N GLU A 34 -15.70 0.24 4.67
CA GLU A 34 -15.45 0.84 3.35
C GLU A 34 -14.29 1.86 3.42
N ARG A 35 -14.33 2.76 4.42
CA ARG A 35 -13.32 3.81 4.57
C ARG A 35 -11.96 3.24 4.94
N ARG A 36 -11.87 2.31 5.89
CA ARG A 36 -10.59 1.71 6.27
C ARG A 36 -9.95 0.96 5.10
N ARG A 37 -10.74 0.24 4.28
CA ARG A 37 -10.24 -0.44 3.07
C ARG A 37 -9.63 0.53 2.06
N ALA A 38 -10.31 1.65 1.80
CA ALA A 38 -9.79 2.69 0.92
C ALA A 38 -8.48 3.28 1.46
N ILE A 39 -8.42 3.56 2.76
CA ILE A 39 -7.23 4.11 3.42
C ILE A 39 -6.07 3.12 3.38
N TRP A 40 -6.28 1.82 3.63
CA TRP A 40 -5.24 0.81 3.55
C TRP A 40 -4.64 0.70 2.15
N ALA A 41 -5.48 0.76 1.11
CA ALA A 41 -4.99 0.74 -0.27
C ALA A 41 -4.10 1.96 -0.59
N ILE A 42 -4.50 3.15 -0.13
CA ILE A 42 -3.68 4.38 -0.28
C ILE A 42 -2.36 4.23 0.48
N TYR A 43 -2.41 3.76 1.73
CA TYR A 43 -1.21 3.54 2.54
C TYR A 43 -0.22 2.61 1.83
N VAL A 44 -0.69 1.47 1.31
CA VAL A 44 0.17 0.50 0.61
C VAL A 44 0.78 1.09 -0.67
N TRP A 45 0.02 1.90 -1.42
CA TRP A 45 0.56 2.58 -2.60
C TRP A 45 1.69 3.56 -2.22
N CYS A 46 1.48 4.37 -1.19
CA CYS A 46 2.50 5.28 -0.67
C CYS A 46 3.72 4.51 -0.17
N ARG A 47 3.52 3.47 0.64
CA ARG A 47 4.59 2.61 1.19
C ARG A 47 5.47 2.02 0.10
N ARG A 48 4.88 1.52 -0.99
CA ARG A 48 5.65 0.97 -2.11
C ARG A 48 6.47 2.03 -2.83
N THR A 49 5.94 3.24 -2.94
CA THR A 49 6.67 4.37 -3.53
C THR A 49 7.83 4.80 -2.62
N ASP A 50 7.58 4.86 -1.31
CA ASP A 50 8.56 5.12 -0.25
C ASP A 50 9.71 4.11 -0.29
N GLU A 51 9.42 2.81 -0.40
CA GLU A 51 10.46 1.77 -0.52
C GLU A 51 11.32 1.90 -1.79
N LEU A 52 10.81 2.48 -2.86
CA LEU A 52 11.61 2.75 -4.08
C LEU A 52 12.61 3.89 -3.86
N VAL A 53 12.30 4.87 -3.01
CA VAL A 53 13.14 6.06 -2.84
C VAL A 53 13.95 6.06 -1.54
N ASP A 54 13.48 5.34 -0.52
CA ASP A 54 14.05 5.29 0.83
C ASP A 54 14.44 3.86 1.28
N GLY A 55 14.16 2.84 0.46
CA GLY A 55 14.52 1.45 0.75
C GLY A 55 16.02 1.17 0.64
N PRO A 56 16.50 -0.01 1.07
CA PRO A 56 17.92 -0.39 1.02
C PRO A 56 18.51 -0.39 -0.41
N ASN A 57 17.64 -0.50 -1.43
CA ASN A 57 18.01 -0.46 -2.83
C ASN A 57 17.86 0.93 -3.48
N ALA A 58 17.48 1.96 -2.72
CA ALA A 58 17.24 3.31 -3.23
C ALA A 58 18.44 3.89 -4.00
N ASN A 59 19.67 3.59 -3.55
CA ASN A 59 20.89 4.02 -4.21
C ASN A 59 21.06 3.47 -5.65
N TYR A 60 20.33 2.41 -6.00
CA TYR A 60 20.33 1.80 -7.33
C TYR A 60 19.10 2.17 -8.17
N ILE A 61 18.20 2.98 -7.62
CA ILE A 61 16.97 3.42 -8.29
C ILE A 61 17.32 4.62 -9.17
N THR A 62 17.23 4.41 -10.48
CA THR A 62 17.42 5.47 -11.47
C THR A 62 16.12 6.26 -11.65
N PRO A 63 16.18 7.52 -12.11
CA PRO A 63 14.97 8.30 -12.45
C PRO A 63 14.02 7.56 -13.41
N THR A 64 14.57 6.75 -14.33
CA THR A 64 13.81 5.90 -15.25
C THR A 64 13.03 4.76 -14.58
N ALA A 65 13.36 4.39 -13.34
CA ALA A 65 12.54 3.45 -12.56
C ALA A 65 11.27 4.12 -12.02
N LEU A 66 11.33 5.41 -11.67
CA LEU A 66 10.16 6.21 -11.27
C LEU A 66 9.23 6.47 -12.47
N ASP A 67 9.79 6.74 -13.66
CA ASP A 67 9.00 6.88 -14.90
C ASP A 67 8.20 5.61 -15.24
N ARG A 68 8.72 4.43 -14.89
CA ARG A 68 8.00 3.16 -15.06
C ARG A 68 6.95 2.92 -13.98
N TRP A 69 7.17 3.47 -12.78
CA TRP A 69 6.20 3.41 -11.68
C TRP A 69 4.98 4.28 -11.96
N GLU A 70 5.16 5.48 -12.52
CA GLU A 70 4.05 6.39 -12.89
C GLU A 70 3.09 5.77 -13.93
N LYS A 71 3.59 4.89 -14.81
CA LYS A 71 2.80 4.26 -15.88
C LYS A 71 1.99 3.03 -15.44
N ARG A 72 2.05 2.64 -14.15
CA ARG A 72 1.33 1.48 -13.60
C ARG A 72 -0.01 1.86 -13.01
#